data_AF-A0A1V3NCE0-F1
#
_entry.id   AF-A0A1V3NCE0-F1
#
_cell.length_a   1.000
_cell.length_b   1.000
_cell.length_c   1.000
_cell.angle_alpha   90.00
_cell.angle_beta   90.00
_cell.angle_gamma   90.00
#
_symmetry.space_group_name_H-M   'P 1'
#
loop_
_entity.id
_entity.type
_entity.pdbx_description
1 polymer ?
#
loop_
_entity_poly.entity_id
_entity_poly.type
_entity_poly.pdbx_seq_one_letter_code
_entity_poly.pdbx_strand_id
1 'polypeptide(L)'
;MVDTSSVLKSVRERIAELARLAEAGDAEAAKKLAAELTREIESALEEKPAAAPKRSAPKAPRDDVVKCPRCTLRSFTFQKGTVREMEDGSGGFEARFHCTSCGHEDWRGIG
;
A
#
# COMPACT_ATOMS: atom_id res chain seq x y z
N MET A 1 9.08 12.01 -8.47
CA MET A 1 9.02 11.64 -7.05
C MET A 1 8.70 12.92 -6.31
N VAL A 2 7.49 13.04 -5.75
CA VAL A 2 7.09 14.26 -5.01
C VAL A 2 7.84 14.25 -3.69
N ASP A 3 8.59 15.33 -3.41
CA ASP A 3 9.35 15.46 -2.17
C ASP A 3 8.37 15.73 -1.02
N THR A 4 8.02 14.68 -0.28
CA THR A 4 7.05 14.72 0.83
C THR A 4 7.47 15.68 1.94
N SER A 5 8.78 15.90 2.13
CA SER A 5 9.31 16.87 3.09
C SER A 5 8.99 18.31 2.66
N SER A 6 9.08 18.62 1.37
CA SER A 6 8.68 19.93 0.84
C SER A 6 7.18 20.20 1.02
N VAL A 7 6.33 19.19 0.80
CA VAL A 7 4.87 19.31 0.99
C VAL A 7 4.54 19.55 2.47
N LEU A 8 5.11 18.78 3.39
CA LEU A 8 4.88 18.93 4.82
C LEU A 8 5.33 20.29 5.37
N LYS A 9 6.44 20.84 4.85
CA LYS A 9 6.88 22.19 5.22
C LYS A 9 5.88 23.26 4.80
N SER A 10 5.36 23.18 3.56
CA SER A 10 4.38 24.12 3.04
C SER A 10 3.06 24.07 3.82
N VAL A 11 2.57 22.87 4.16
CA VAL A 11 1.36 22.71 4.99
C VAL A 11 1.55 23.33 6.38
N ARG A 12 2.71 23.11 7.00
CA ARG A 12 3.03 23.69 8.32
C ARG A 12 3.05 25.21 8.30
N GLU A 13 3.61 25.82 7.26
CA GLU A 13 3.64 27.28 7.11
C GLU A 13 2.23 27.87 6.97
N ARG A 14 1.36 27.23 6.19
CA ARG A 14 -0.03 27.67 6.01
C ARG A 14 -0.90 27.49 7.25
N ILE A 15 -0.63 26.47 8.07
CA ILE A 15 -1.26 26.33 9.40
C ILE A 15 -0.84 27.47 10.34
N ALA A 16 0.44 27.86 10.30
CA ALA A 16 0.92 29.00 11.09
C ALA A 16 0.28 30.32 10.63
N GLU A 17 0.06 30.49 9.33
CA GLU A 17 -0.66 31.64 8.79
C GLU A 17 -2.13 31.66 9.21
N LEU A 18 -2.79 30.50 9.23
CA LEU A 18 -4.17 30.37 9.73
C LEU A 18 -4.27 30.78 11.21
N ALA A 19 -3.30 30.37 12.03
CA ALA A 19 -3.24 30.76 13.45
C ALA A 19 -3.08 32.28 13.60
N ARG A 20 -2.25 32.92 12.77
CA ARG A 20 -2.08 34.38 12.76
C ARG A 20 -3.35 35.12 12.35
N LEU A 21 -4.05 34.64 11.32
CA LEU A 21 -5.32 35.25 10.89
C LEU A 21 -6.41 35.13 11.97
N ALA A 22 -6.42 34.01 12.69
CA ALA A 22 -7.33 33.81 13.82
C ALA A 22 -7.01 34.76 15.00
N GLU A 23 -5.73 34.96 15.32
CA GLU A 23 -5.29 35.92 16.34
C GLU A 23 -5.58 37.38 15.94
N ALA A 24 -5.45 37.70 14.65
CA ALA A 24 -5.74 39.03 14.10
C ALA A 24 -7.25 39.36 14.03
N GLY A 25 -8.13 38.40 14.34
CA GLY A 25 -9.59 38.57 14.29
C GLY A 25 -10.16 38.62 12.87
N ASP A 26 -9.36 38.28 11.84
CA ASP A 26 -9.81 38.22 10.46
C ASP A 26 -10.49 36.86 10.17
N ALA A 27 -11.70 36.72 10.69
CA ALA A 27 -12.47 35.48 10.63
C ALA A 27 -12.79 35.05 9.18
N GLU A 28 -12.92 35.99 8.24
CA GLU A 28 -13.22 35.67 6.84
C GLU A 28 -11.98 35.18 6.10
N ALA A 29 -10.82 35.82 6.29
CA ALA A 29 -9.56 35.32 5.73
C ALA A 29 -9.18 33.95 6.32
N ALA A 30 -9.37 33.76 7.62
CA ALA A 30 -9.10 32.48 8.28
C ALA A 30 -9.99 31.35 7.74
N LYS A 31 -11.30 31.58 7.60
CA LYS A 31 -12.23 30.58 7.02
C LYS A 31 -11.86 30.22 5.58
N LYS A 32 -11.50 31.23 4.77
CA LYS A 32 -11.09 31.01 3.38
C LYS A 32 -9.84 30.14 3.30
N LEU A 33 -8.83 30.45 4.09
CA LEU A 33 -7.58 29.67 4.14
C LEU A 33 -7.79 28.24 4.65
N ALA A 34 -8.65 28.07 5.66
CA ALA A 34 -9.02 26.74 6.17
C ALA A 34 -9.75 25.88 5.13
N ALA A 35 -10.67 26.48 4.35
CA ALA A 35 -11.37 25.78 3.29
C ALA A 35 -10.44 25.36 2.14
N GLU A 36 -9.48 26.22 1.78
CA GLU A 36 -8.47 25.93 0.76
C GLU A 36 -7.56 24.77 1.19
N LEU A 37 -7.04 24.82 2.43
CA LEU A 37 -6.24 23.74 3.01
C LEU A 37 -7.01 22.41 3.07
N THR A 38 -8.28 22.44 3.47
CA THR A 38 -9.12 21.24 3.53
C THR A 38 -9.27 20.62 2.15
N ARG A 39 -9.58 21.43 1.13
CA ARG A 39 -9.74 20.96 -0.25
C ARG A 39 -8.46 20.37 -0.82
N GLU A 40 -7.30 20.94 -0.51
CA GLU A 40 -6.02 20.40 -0.95
C GLU A 40 -5.67 19.09 -0.27
N ILE A 41 -5.94 18.97 1.03
CA ILE A 41 -5.75 17.72 1.77
C ILE A 41 -6.69 16.64 1.20
N GLU A 42 -7.97 16.96 0.98
CA GLU A 42 -8.92 16.05 0.35
C GLU A 42 -8.46 15.63 -1.05
N SER A 43 -8.00 16.57 -1.88
CA SER A 43 -7.50 16.27 -3.23
C SER A 43 -6.28 15.35 -3.18
N ALA A 44 -5.35 15.57 -2.24
CA ALA A 44 -4.17 14.71 -2.05
C ALA A 44 -4.52 13.33 -1.48
N LEU A 45 -5.61 13.21 -0.72
CA LEU A 45 -6.14 11.94 -0.23
C LEU A 45 -6.96 11.19 -1.30
N GLU A 46 -7.64 11.92 -2.17
CA GLU A 46 -8.39 11.39 -3.33
C GLU A 46 -7.48 11.02 -4.50
N GLU A 47 -6.28 11.62 -4.60
CA GLU A 47 -5.11 11.08 -5.34
C GLU A 47 -4.58 9.78 -4.70
N LYS A 48 -5.50 8.94 -4.23
CA LYS A 48 -5.29 7.51 -4.10
C LYS A 48 -4.73 7.03 -5.45
N PRO A 49 -3.58 6.33 -5.48
CA PRO A 49 -3.13 5.72 -6.72
C PRO A 49 -4.31 4.92 -7.25
N ALA A 50 -4.74 5.24 -8.48
CA ALA A 50 -5.88 4.62 -9.12
C ALA A 50 -5.86 3.15 -8.76
N ALA A 51 -6.85 2.71 -7.97
CA ALA A 51 -6.88 1.34 -7.47
C ALA A 51 -6.66 0.46 -8.70
N ALA A 52 -5.50 -0.20 -8.74
CA ALA A 52 -5.15 -1.05 -9.87
C ALA A 52 -6.38 -1.93 -10.14
N PRO A 53 -6.81 -2.06 -11.40
CA PRO A 53 -8.04 -2.78 -11.72
C PRO A 53 -7.99 -4.09 -10.96
N LYS A 54 -8.96 -4.34 -10.07
CA LYS A 54 -9.02 -5.52 -9.21
C LYS A 54 -8.76 -6.72 -10.11
N ARG A 55 -7.51 -7.18 -10.16
CA ARG A 55 -7.12 -8.39 -10.87
C ARG A 55 -7.82 -9.45 -10.03
N SER A 56 -8.89 -10.01 -10.58
CA SER A 56 -9.57 -11.17 -10.00
C SER A 56 -8.49 -12.12 -9.50
N ALA A 57 -8.52 -12.41 -8.20
CA ALA A 57 -7.48 -13.20 -7.54
C ALA A 57 -7.14 -14.40 -8.44
N PRO A 58 -5.87 -14.57 -8.84
CA PRO A 58 -5.51 -15.61 -9.79
C PRO A 58 -6.00 -16.95 -9.23
N LYS A 59 -6.62 -17.73 -10.13
CA LYS A 59 -7.09 -19.08 -9.82
C LYS A 59 -5.91 -19.85 -9.24
N ALA A 60 -6.11 -20.52 -8.10
CA ALA A 60 -5.09 -21.35 -7.45
C ALA A 60 -4.33 -22.14 -8.53
N PRO A 61 -2.98 -22.10 -8.53
CA PRO A 61 -2.24 -22.71 -9.60
C PRO A 61 -2.56 -24.22 -9.66
N ARG A 62 -2.57 -24.76 -10.87
CA ARG A 62 -3.12 -26.10 -11.14
C ARG A 62 -2.12 -27.22 -10.81
N ASP A 63 -0.84 -26.89 -10.66
CA ASP A 63 0.28 -27.83 -10.58
C ASP A 63 1.37 -27.32 -9.63
N ASP A 64 1.08 -27.34 -8.33
CA ASP A 64 1.85 -26.58 -7.32
C ASP A 64 2.80 -27.45 -6.51
N VAL A 65 3.14 -28.63 -7.03
CA VAL A 65 3.96 -29.60 -6.31
C VAL A 65 5.38 -29.56 -6.84
N VAL A 66 6.18 -28.67 -6.27
CA VAL A 66 7.62 -28.59 -6.54
C VAL A 66 8.41 -29.34 -5.48
N LYS A 67 9.65 -29.74 -5.76
CA LYS A 67 10.53 -30.31 -4.72
C LYS A 67 10.86 -29.24 -3.69
N CYS A 68 10.83 -29.61 -2.40
CA CYS A 68 11.26 -28.70 -1.35
C CYS A 68 12.74 -28.30 -1.54
N PRO A 69 13.08 -27.01 -1.61
CA PRO A 69 14.45 -26.57 -1.79
C PRO A 69 15.34 -26.89 -0.57
N ARG A 70 14.74 -27.16 0.59
CA ARG A 70 15.47 -27.38 1.84
C ARG A 70 15.82 -28.83 2.09
N CYS A 71 14.84 -29.73 2.04
CA CYS A 71 15.06 -31.14 2.31
C CYS A 71 15.11 -32.00 1.06
N THR A 72 14.62 -31.53 -0.09
CA THR A 72 14.54 -32.26 -1.38
C THR A 72 13.75 -33.57 -1.38
N LEU A 73 13.26 -34.02 -0.21
CA LEU A 73 12.61 -35.32 0.01
C LEU A 73 11.16 -35.39 -0.47
N ARG A 74 10.37 -34.33 -0.26
CA ARG A 74 8.93 -34.30 -0.61
C ARG A 74 8.49 -33.00 -1.27
N SER A 75 7.27 -33.07 -1.78
CA SER A 75 6.42 -32.01 -2.28
C SER A 75 6.37 -30.79 -1.36
N PHE A 76 6.66 -29.65 -1.94
CA PHE A 76 6.41 -28.31 -1.42
C PHE A 76 5.06 -27.88 -1.98
N THR A 77 4.06 -27.75 -1.11
CA THR A 77 2.66 -27.69 -1.53
C THR A 77 2.06 -26.33 -1.22
N PHE A 78 1.36 -25.77 -2.20
CA PHE A 78 0.58 -24.55 -2.05
C PHE A 78 -0.44 -24.64 -0.90
N GLN A 79 -0.52 -23.57 -0.12
CA GLN A 79 -1.50 -23.41 0.96
C GLN A 79 -2.68 -22.58 0.47
N LYS A 80 -3.87 -23.20 0.35
CA LYS A 80 -5.09 -22.52 -0.10
C LYS A 80 -5.42 -21.33 0.81
N GLY A 81 -5.89 -20.23 0.21
CA GLY A 81 -6.27 -19.02 0.95
C GLY A 81 -5.08 -18.15 1.39
N THR A 82 -3.86 -18.48 0.96
CA THR A 82 -2.65 -17.70 1.26
C THR A 82 -2.17 -16.87 0.06
N VAL A 83 -3.02 -16.60 -0.93
CA VAL A 83 -2.66 -15.74 -2.05
C VAL A 83 -2.73 -14.28 -1.60
N ARG A 84 -1.64 -13.53 -1.78
CA ARG A 84 -1.57 -12.09 -1.48
C ARG A 84 -0.87 -11.32 -2.61
N GLU A 85 -1.09 -10.02 -2.67
CA GLU A 85 -0.32 -9.14 -3.55
C GLU A 85 1.12 -9.05 -3.04
N MET A 86 2.09 -9.06 -3.96
CA MET A 86 3.50 -8.87 -3.61
C MET A 86 3.71 -7.47 -3.03
N GLU A 87 4.45 -7.40 -1.92
CA GLU A 87 4.73 -6.15 -1.22
C GLU A 87 5.69 -5.23 -2.01
N ASP A 88 6.42 -5.77 -2.99
CA ASP A 88 7.43 -5.06 -3.79
C ASP A 88 6.85 -4.14 -4.89
N GLY A 89 5.53 -3.95 -4.96
CA GLY A 89 4.90 -3.04 -5.93
C GLY A 89 4.97 -3.49 -7.39
N SER A 90 5.40 -4.73 -7.66
CA SER A 90 5.51 -5.33 -9.00
C SER A 90 4.16 -5.65 -9.66
N GLY A 91 3.05 -5.50 -8.92
CA GLY A 91 1.71 -5.87 -9.37
C GLY A 91 1.53 -7.38 -9.58
N GLY A 92 2.43 -8.20 -9.01
CA GLY A 92 2.35 -9.65 -8.98
C GLY A 92 1.62 -10.18 -7.75
N PHE A 93 1.21 -11.45 -7.80
CA PHE A 93 0.68 -12.17 -6.65
C PHE A 93 1.72 -13.16 -6.15
N GLU A 94 1.68 -13.46 -4.86
CA GLU A 94 2.45 -14.54 -4.27
C GLU A 94 1.56 -15.43 -3.41
N ALA A 95 2.02 -16.66 -3.21
CA ALA A 95 1.33 -17.68 -2.46
C ALA A 95 2.29 -18.35 -1.49
N ARG A 96 1.77 -18.78 -0.33
CA ARG A 96 2.55 -19.56 0.64
C ARG A 96 2.60 -21.02 0.22
N PHE A 97 3.79 -21.57 0.31
CA PHE A 97 4.04 -22.99 0.14
C PHE A 97 4.60 -23.56 1.44
N HIS A 98 4.23 -24.81 1.75
CA HIS A 98 4.69 -25.52 2.93
C HIS A 98 5.17 -26.93 2.58
N CYS A 99 6.30 -27.33 3.16
CA CYS A 99 6.83 -28.67 3.03
C CYS A 99 6.41 -29.54 4.22
N THR A 100 5.61 -30.57 3.96
CA THR A 100 5.14 -31.50 5.01
C THR A 100 6.23 -32.38 5.61
N SER A 101 7.44 -32.40 5.06
CA SER A 101 8.55 -33.21 5.59
C SER A 101 9.49 -32.47 6.53
N CYS A 102 9.79 -31.21 6.26
CA CYS A 102 10.73 -30.44 7.09
C CYS A 102 10.11 -29.20 7.72
N GLY A 103 8.82 -28.94 7.48
CA GLY A 103 8.12 -27.76 7.98
C GLY A 103 8.58 -26.43 7.37
N HIS A 104 9.41 -26.47 6.31
CA HIS A 104 9.84 -25.25 5.64
C HIS A 104 8.67 -24.57 4.94
N GLU A 105 8.63 -23.25 5.06
CA GLU A 105 7.63 -22.37 4.46
C GLU A 105 8.31 -21.25 3.69
N ASP A 106 7.72 -20.89 2.56
CA ASP A 106 8.24 -19.86 1.66
C ASP A 106 7.10 -19.21 0.90
N TRP A 107 7.29 -17.94 0.55
CA TRP A 107 6.36 -17.18 -0.30
C TRP A 107 6.92 -17.17 -1.72
N ARG A 108 6.09 -17.53 -2.70
CA ARG A 108 6.52 -17.61 -4.09
C ARG A 108 5.56 -16.87 -5.00
N GLY A 109 6.14 -16.17 -5.97
CA GLY A 109 5.38 -15.51 -7.01
C GLY A 109 4.54 -16.49 -7.81
N ILE A 110 3.26 -16.15 -7.95
CA ILE A 110 2.29 -16.82 -8.81
C ILE A 110 1.78 -15.79 -9.83
N GLY A 111 2.06 -16.04 -11.10
CA GLY A 111 1.81 -15.11 -12.20
C GLY A 111 1.75 -15.83 -13.53
#